data_AF-A0A2V7WVG7-F1
#
_entry.id   AF-A0A2V7WVG7-F1
#
_cell.length_a   1.000
_cell.length_b   1.000
_cell.length_c   1.000
_cell.angle_alpha   90.00
_cell.angle_beta   90.00
_cell.angle_gamma   90.00
#
_symmetry.space_group_name_H-M   'P 1'
#
loop_
_entity.id
_entity.type
_entity.pdbx_description
1 polymer ?
#
loop_
_entity_poly.entity_id
_entity_poly.type
_entity_poly.pdbx_seq_one_letter_code
_entity_poly.pdbx_strand_id
1 'polypeptide(L)'
;MMFSYRLVRLIESHADALAAGLEEKVQTNCLSAHFREIPVHELRERVYEIYRHLGEWLLGKNELDIEHRYREIGARRARQHIPLSEVVQAIVLTKENLWDFLKSEAVMDRAIEIMGELELLQMLEMFFDRAIYYAAVGYEDEVAQASRCGELRAV
;
A
#
# COMPACT_ATOMS: atom_id res chain seq x y z
N MET A 1 -2.57 18.69 18.58
CA MET A 1 -2.42 18.07 17.24
C MET A 1 -3.77 18.12 16.52
N MET A 2 -4.16 19.25 15.94
CA MET A 2 -5.46 19.43 15.26
C MET A 2 -5.33 19.60 13.73
N PHE A 3 -4.11 19.68 13.19
CA PHE A 3 -3.89 20.02 11.79
C PHE A 3 -3.85 18.82 10.82
N SER A 4 -3.68 17.59 11.32
CA SER A 4 -3.58 16.37 10.48
C SER A 4 -4.94 15.69 10.17
N TYR A 5 -6.00 16.04 10.89
CA TYR A 5 -7.31 15.35 10.77
C TYR A 5 -8.06 15.65 9.47
N ARG A 6 -7.88 16.84 8.89
CA ARG A 6 -8.61 17.24 7.68
C ARG A 6 -8.18 16.42 6.47
N LEU A 7 -6.87 16.29 6.26
CA LEU A 7 -6.29 15.56 5.13
C LEU A 7 -6.53 14.04 5.25
N VAL A 8 -6.43 13.48 6.46
CA VAL A 8 -6.84 12.09 6.73
C VAL A 8 -8.31 11.87 6.35
N ARG A 9 -9.23 12.72 6.84
CA ARG A 9 -10.66 12.58 6.51
C ARG A 9 -10.95 12.77 5.03
N LEU A 10 -10.20 13.63 4.34
CA LEU A 10 -10.32 13.81 2.90
C LEU A 10 -9.99 12.49 2.18
N ILE A 11 -8.89 11.84 2.53
CA ILE A 11 -8.47 10.57 1.95
C ILE A 11 -9.49 9.46 2.27
N GLU A 12 -9.91 9.34 3.53
CA GLU A 12 -10.86 8.31 3.95
C GLU A 12 -12.24 8.46 3.29
N SER A 13 -12.71 9.70 3.10
CA SER A 13 -14.00 9.98 2.44
C SER A 13 -13.97 9.75 0.92
N HIS A 14 -12.78 9.73 0.31
CA HIS A 14 -12.58 9.48 -1.11
C HIS A 14 -11.93 8.11 -1.40
N ALA A 15 -11.92 7.21 -0.41
CA ALA A 15 -11.30 5.89 -0.54
C ALA A 15 -11.85 5.07 -1.72
N ASP A 16 -13.14 5.21 -2.05
CA ASP A 16 -13.76 4.56 -3.21
C ASP A 16 -13.21 5.11 -4.54
N ALA A 17 -13.09 6.44 -4.66
CA ALA A 17 -12.53 7.09 -5.85
C ALA A 17 -11.04 6.73 -6.03
N LEU A 18 -10.29 6.71 -4.93
CA LEU A 18 -8.91 6.26 -4.91
C LEU A 18 -8.78 4.80 -5.34
N ALA A 19 -9.62 3.90 -4.84
CA ALA A 19 -9.59 2.49 -5.22
C ALA A 19 -9.91 2.30 -6.72
N ALA A 20 -10.85 3.06 -7.26
CA ALA A 20 -11.18 3.07 -8.70
C ALA A 20 -10.02 3.61 -9.55
N GLY A 21 -9.37 4.70 -9.12
CA GLY A 21 -8.21 5.27 -9.82
C GLY A 21 -7.03 4.31 -9.87
N LEU A 22 -6.80 3.53 -8.81
CA LEU A 22 -5.77 2.50 -8.83
C LEU A 22 -6.12 1.36 -9.79
N GLU A 23 -7.38 0.92 -9.81
CA GLU A 23 -7.85 -0.11 -10.74
C GLU A 23 -7.58 0.31 -12.21
N GLU A 24 -7.93 1.55 -12.57
CA GLU A 24 -7.65 2.09 -13.90
C GLU A 24 -6.15 2.16 -14.20
N LYS A 25 -5.34 2.63 -13.23
CA LYS A 25 -3.87 2.68 -13.38
C LYS A 25 -3.27 1.29 -13.58
N VAL A 26 -3.72 0.29 -12.83
CA VAL A 26 -3.20 -1.08 -12.93
C VAL A 26 -3.58 -1.71 -14.27
N GLN A 27 -4.79 -1.46 -14.77
CA GLN A 27 -5.21 -1.91 -16.09
C GLN A 27 -4.42 -1.23 -17.21
N THR A 28 -4.14 0.07 -17.07
CA THR A 28 -3.48 0.88 -18.11
C THR A 28 -1.96 0.73 -18.14
N ASN A 29 -1.31 0.62 -16.97
CA ASN A 29 0.16 0.57 -16.85
C ASN A 29 0.74 -0.84 -16.93
N CYS A 30 -0.01 -1.85 -17.38
CA CYS A 30 0.37 -3.27 -17.56
C CYS A 30 1.89 -3.53 -17.59
N LEU A 31 2.51 -3.65 -16.42
CA LEU A 31 3.94 -3.95 -16.30
C LEU A 31 4.19 -5.34 -15.72
N SER A 32 3.16 -6.17 -15.52
CA SER A 32 3.40 -7.52 -15.03
C SER A 32 2.31 -8.51 -15.42
N ALA A 33 2.73 -9.64 -16.00
CA ALA A 33 1.84 -10.69 -16.48
C ALA A 33 1.06 -11.37 -15.33
N HIS A 34 1.65 -11.46 -14.14
CA HIS A 34 1.05 -12.17 -13.00
C HIS A 34 0.03 -11.33 -12.23
N PHE A 35 0.14 -9.99 -12.24
CA PHE A 35 -0.92 -9.14 -11.69
C PHE A 35 -2.26 -9.20 -12.45
N ARG A 36 -2.27 -9.65 -13.73
CA ARG A 36 -3.53 -9.94 -14.44
C ARG A 36 -4.23 -11.19 -13.92
N GLU A 37 -3.50 -12.10 -13.29
CA GLU A 37 -4.06 -13.34 -12.72
C GLU A 37 -4.67 -13.08 -11.34
N ILE A 38 -4.25 -12.00 -10.65
CA ILE A 38 -4.91 -11.53 -9.44
C ILE A 38 -6.23 -10.88 -9.85
N PRO A 39 -7.37 -11.32 -9.29
CA PRO A 39 -8.64 -10.70 -9.60
C PRO A 39 -8.61 -9.22 -9.22
N VAL A 40 -8.92 -8.36 -10.20
CA VAL A 40 -8.89 -6.89 -10.05
C VAL A 40 -9.71 -6.42 -8.83
N HIS A 41 -10.79 -7.12 -8.52
CA HIS A 41 -11.61 -6.85 -7.34
C HIS A 41 -10.87 -7.06 -6.01
N GLU A 42 -9.98 -8.07 -5.91
CA GLU A 42 -9.19 -8.31 -4.71
C GLU A 42 -8.19 -7.16 -4.48
N LEU A 43 -7.62 -6.62 -5.56
CA LEU A 43 -6.72 -5.48 -5.48
C LEU A 43 -7.46 -4.23 -5.02
N ARG A 44 -8.63 -3.96 -5.62
CA ARG A 44 -9.50 -2.84 -5.27
C ARG A 44 -9.92 -2.88 -3.80
N GLU A 45 -10.38 -4.02 -3.31
CA GLU A 45 -10.79 -4.19 -1.90
C GLU A 45 -9.62 -3.97 -0.93
N ARG A 46 -8.45 -4.54 -1.23
CA ARG A 46 -7.28 -4.38 -0.35
C ARG A 46 -6.78 -2.94 -0.30
N VAL A 47 -6.81 -2.24 -1.41
CA VAL A 47 -6.37 -0.85 -1.49
C VAL A 47 -7.40 0.07 -0.85
N TYR A 48 -8.69 -0.20 -1.05
CA TYR A 48 -9.77 0.48 -0.36
C TYR A 48 -9.61 0.39 1.16
N GLU A 49 -9.30 -0.79 1.71
CA GLU A 49 -9.02 -0.94 3.15
C GLU A 49 -7.84 -0.09 3.62
N ILE A 50 -6.76 0.01 2.82
CA ILE A 50 -5.59 0.82 3.16
C ILE A 50 -6.00 2.30 3.27
N TYR A 51 -6.74 2.82 2.30
CA TYR A 51 -7.17 4.22 2.31
C TYR A 51 -8.23 4.52 3.36
N ARG A 52 -9.18 3.59 3.59
CA ARG A 52 -10.25 3.75 4.58
C ARG A 52 -9.75 3.78 6.01
N HIS A 53 -8.67 3.06 6.31
CA HIS A 53 -8.08 2.98 7.65
C HIS A 53 -6.77 3.77 7.76
N LEU A 54 -6.50 4.67 6.81
CA LEU A 54 -5.24 5.40 6.74
C LEU A 54 -5.03 6.30 7.97
N GLY A 55 -6.09 6.88 8.53
CA GLY A 55 -6.02 7.62 9.79
C GLY A 55 -5.56 6.77 10.96
N GLU A 56 -5.98 5.51 11.02
CA GLU A 56 -5.51 4.56 12.04
C GLU A 56 -4.04 4.22 11.83
N TRP A 57 -3.60 3.99 10.59
CA TRP A 57 -2.21 3.67 10.28
C TRP A 57 -1.25 4.81 10.61
N LEU A 58 -1.67 6.04 10.37
CA LEU A 58 -0.82 7.22 10.59
C LEU A 58 -0.88 7.72 12.03
N LEU A 59 -2.07 7.74 12.64
CA LEU A 59 -2.28 8.41 13.93
C LEU A 59 -2.48 7.45 15.11
N GLY A 60 -2.76 6.17 14.85
CA GLY A 60 -3.23 5.23 15.88
C GLY A 60 -2.44 3.94 16.04
N LYS A 61 -1.69 3.50 15.02
CA LYS A 61 -1.00 2.19 15.03
C LYS A 61 0.49 2.32 15.30
N ASN A 62 1.03 1.32 16.01
CA ASN A 62 2.46 1.24 16.25
C ASN A 62 3.17 0.65 15.02
N GLU A 63 4.48 0.83 14.94
CA GLU A 63 5.30 0.28 13.86
C GLU A 63 5.21 -1.26 13.73
N LEU A 64 4.93 -1.97 14.82
CA LEU A 64 4.78 -3.43 14.84
C LEU A 64 3.51 -3.90 14.09
N ASP A 65 2.44 -3.11 14.10
CA ASP A 65 1.21 -3.43 13.37
C ASP A 65 1.45 -3.35 11.85
N ILE A 66 2.22 -2.36 11.41
CA ILE A 66 2.64 -2.20 10.01
C ILE A 66 3.54 -3.38 9.64
N GLU A 67 4.53 -3.70 10.48
CA GLU A 67 5.43 -4.83 10.31
C GLU A 67 4.68 -6.15 10.11
N HIS A 68 3.79 -6.49 11.05
CA HIS A 68 3.03 -7.74 10.99
C HIS A 68 2.18 -7.82 9.72
N ARG A 69 1.40 -6.76 9.43
CA ARG A 69 0.49 -6.74 8.27
C ARG A 69 1.26 -6.86 6.96
N TYR A 70 2.34 -6.09 6.78
CA TYR A 70 3.06 -6.10 5.52
C TYR A 70 3.93 -7.34 5.33
N ARG A 71 4.48 -7.93 6.40
CA ARG A 71 5.10 -9.26 6.31
C ARG A 71 4.12 -10.33 5.86
N GLU A 72 2.91 -10.35 6.42
CA GLU A 72 1.87 -11.30 6.01
C GLU A 72 1.46 -11.12 4.54
N ILE A 73 1.35 -9.87 4.08
CA ILE A 73 1.09 -9.56 2.67
C ILE A 73 2.20 -10.12 1.79
N GLY A 74 3.47 -9.86 2.13
CA GLY A 74 4.64 -10.38 1.41
C GLY A 74 4.64 -11.91 1.32
N ALA A 75 4.49 -12.58 2.46
CA ALA A 75 4.45 -14.03 2.56
C ALA A 75 3.30 -14.64 1.74
N ARG A 76 2.10 -14.04 1.79
CA ARG A 76 0.98 -14.51 0.98
C ARG A 76 1.27 -14.41 -0.52
N ARG A 77 1.89 -13.31 -0.98
CA ARG A 77 2.22 -13.13 -2.40
C ARG A 77 3.32 -14.09 -2.86
N ALA A 78 4.29 -14.40 -2.00
CA ALA A 78 5.28 -15.46 -2.24
C ALA A 78 4.61 -16.83 -2.42
N ARG A 79 3.65 -17.22 -1.55
CA ARG A 79 2.87 -18.47 -1.69
C ARG A 79 2.05 -18.53 -2.99
N GLN A 80 1.68 -17.38 -3.53
CA GLN A 80 0.98 -17.24 -4.80
C GLN A 80 1.94 -17.19 -6.00
N HIS A 81 3.25 -17.30 -5.80
CA HIS A 81 4.28 -17.25 -6.83
C HIS A 81 4.31 -15.91 -7.60
N ILE A 82 3.83 -14.83 -6.98
CA ILE A 82 3.90 -13.47 -7.55
C ILE A 82 5.32 -12.93 -7.33
N PRO A 83 6.06 -12.47 -8.34
CA PRO A 83 7.41 -11.94 -8.14
C PRO A 83 7.44 -10.74 -7.17
N LEU A 84 8.48 -10.67 -6.32
CA LEU A 84 8.64 -9.57 -5.36
C LEU A 84 8.60 -8.19 -6.01
N SER A 85 9.20 -8.05 -7.20
CA SER A 85 9.17 -6.78 -7.95
C SER A 85 7.74 -6.31 -8.24
N GLU A 86 6.82 -7.23 -8.50
CA GLU A 86 5.41 -6.89 -8.76
C GLU A 86 4.70 -6.50 -7.46
N VAL A 87 5.02 -7.16 -6.34
CA VAL A 87 4.50 -6.78 -5.01
C VAL A 87 4.93 -5.35 -4.66
N VAL A 88 6.21 -5.03 -4.85
CA VAL A 88 6.74 -3.68 -4.64
C VAL A 88 6.06 -2.68 -5.57
N GLN A 89 5.92 -3.01 -6.86
CA GLN A 89 5.27 -2.13 -7.83
C GLN A 89 3.81 -1.83 -7.43
N ALA A 90 3.07 -2.80 -6.90
CA ALA A 90 1.70 -2.58 -6.43
C ALA A 90 1.63 -1.54 -5.29
N ILE A 91 2.59 -1.60 -4.34
CA ILE A 91 2.66 -0.65 -3.23
C ILE A 91 3.04 0.74 -3.76
N VAL A 92 3.99 0.82 -4.70
CA VAL A 92 4.38 2.08 -5.36
C VAL A 92 3.20 2.71 -6.11
N LEU A 93 2.45 1.93 -6.90
CA LEU A 93 1.26 2.45 -7.61
C LEU A 93 0.19 2.95 -6.64
N THR A 94 0.03 2.27 -5.48
CA THR A 94 -0.89 2.71 -4.42
C THR A 94 -0.47 4.07 -3.84
N LYS A 95 0.84 4.28 -3.64
CA LYS A 95 1.40 5.57 -3.21
C LYS A 95 1.20 6.66 -4.27
N GLU A 96 1.52 6.38 -5.52
CA GLU A 96 1.36 7.33 -6.64
C GLU A 96 -0.10 7.73 -6.86
N ASN A 97 -1.03 6.78 -6.77
CA ASN A 97 -2.46 7.03 -6.88
C ASN A 97 -2.96 7.99 -5.79
N LEU A 98 -2.49 7.81 -4.55
CA LEU A 98 -2.77 8.75 -3.48
C LEU A 98 -2.18 10.14 -3.78
N TRP A 99 -0.96 10.18 -4.33
CA TRP A 99 -0.28 11.42 -4.63
C TRP A 99 -0.97 12.25 -5.71
N ASP A 100 -1.49 11.60 -6.74
CA ASP A 100 -2.21 12.28 -7.80
C ASP A 100 -3.59 12.78 -7.33
N PHE A 101 -4.28 12.02 -6.47
CA PHE A 101 -5.49 12.49 -5.80
C PHE A 101 -5.23 13.75 -4.99
N LEU A 102 -4.19 13.75 -4.14
CA LEU A 102 -3.85 14.89 -3.30
C LEU A 102 -3.48 16.13 -4.12
N LYS A 103 -2.77 15.96 -5.25
CA LYS A 103 -2.51 17.08 -6.18
C LYS A 103 -3.80 17.62 -6.80
N SER A 104 -4.74 16.75 -7.18
CA SER A 104 -6.00 17.16 -7.80
C SER A 104 -6.88 17.98 -6.84
N GLU A 105 -6.92 17.60 -5.56
CA GLU A 105 -7.63 18.33 -4.51
C GLU A 105 -6.94 19.66 -4.16
N ALA A 106 -5.61 19.69 -4.11
CA ALA A 106 -4.85 20.92 -3.84
C ALA A 106 -5.02 22.00 -4.93
N VAL A 107 -5.36 21.61 -6.17
CA VAL A 107 -5.68 22.55 -7.26
C VAL A 107 -7.08 23.15 -7.09
N MET A 108 -8.00 22.44 -6.40
CA MET A 108 -9.40 22.84 -6.22
C MET A 108 -9.60 23.79 -5.03
N ASP A 109 -8.81 23.69 -3.96
CA ASP A 109 -9.01 24.47 -2.73
C ASP A 109 -7.86 25.48 -2.48
N ARG A 110 -8.16 26.79 -2.56
CA ARG A 110 -7.20 27.86 -2.24
C ARG A 110 -7.12 28.05 -0.72
N ALA A 111 -5.89 27.99 -0.21
CA ALA A 111 -5.43 28.24 1.17
C ALA A 111 -5.40 26.99 2.07
N ILE A 112 -4.20 26.41 2.13
CA ILE A 112 -3.82 25.26 2.95
C ILE A 112 -3.01 25.76 4.17
N GLU A 113 -3.28 25.21 5.35
CA GLU A 113 -2.40 25.33 6.52
C GLU A 113 -1.15 24.46 6.32
N ILE A 114 -0.18 25.01 5.57
CA ILE A 114 0.99 24.33 4.98
C ILE A 114 1.73 23.41 5.97
N MET A 115 1.85 23.79 7.24
CA MET A 115 2.73 23.09 8.17
C MET A 115 2.18 21.74 8.68
N GLY A 116 0.89 21.66 8.99
CA GLY A 116 0.29 20.40 9.47
C GLY A 116 0.04 19.38 8.37
N GLU A 117 -0.07 19.84 7.13
CA GLU A 117 -0.14 18.96 5.97
C GLU A 117 1.24 18.35 5.66
N LEU A 118 2.32 19.14 5.71
CA LEU A 118 3.69 18.64 5.49
C LEU A 118 4.08 17.50 6.45
N GLU A 119 3.71 17.59 7.74
CA GLU A 119 3.94 16.50 8.69
C GLU A 119 3.20 15.22 8.27
N LEU A 120 1.94 15.33 7.84
CA LEU A 120 1.18 14.16 7.38
C LEU A 120 1.78 13.57 6.10
N LEU A 121 2.26 14.41 5.19
CA LEU A 121 2.95 13.97 3.98
C LEU A 121 4.20 13.16 4.31
N GLN A 122 4.99 13.61 5.29
CA GLN A 122 6.14 12.85 5.76
C GLN A 122 5.75 11.52 6.42
N MET A 123 4.66 11.50 7.20
CA MET A 123 4.15 10.26 7.80
C MET A 123 3.66 9.27 6.73
N LEU A 124 3.02 9.76 5.67
CA LEU A 124 2.62 8.95 4.51
C LEU A 124 3.83 8.35 3.79
N GLU A 125 4.85 9.14 3.51
CA GLU A 125 6.11 8.66 2.92
C GLU A 125 6.71 7.54 3.76
N MET A 126 6.88 7.76 5.06
CA MET A 126 7.41 6.76 5.99
C MET A 126 6.55 5.49 6.07
N PHE A 127 5.22 5.62 5.99
CA PHE A 127 4.31 4.49 5.97
C PHE A 127 4.55 3.60 4.74
N PHE A 128 4.63 4.19 3.54
CA PHE A 128 4.84 3.42 2.32
C PHE A 128 6.24 2.81 2.25
N ASP A 129 7.26 3.49 2.76
CA ASP A 129 8.62 2.93 2.81
C ASP A 129 8.69 1.70 3.73
N ARG A 130 8.06 1.78 4.91
CA ARG A 130 7.92 0.63 5.83
C ARG A 130 7.11 -0.50 5.20
N ALA A 131 6.01 -0.17 4.52
CA ALA A 131 5.18 -1.12 3.83
C ALA A 131 5.98 -1.94 2.79
N ILE A 132 6.80 -1.27 1.97
CA ILE A 132 7.67 -1.92 0.99
C ILE A 132 8.69 -2.81 1.70
N TYR A 133 9.38 -2.28 2.71
CA TYR A 133 10.42 -3.02 3.43
C TYR A 133 9.86 -4.29 4.07
N TYR A 134 8.79 -4.18 4.86
CA TYR A 134 8.23 -5.34 5.56
C TYR A 134 7.55 -6.34 4.62
N ALA A 135 6.99 -5.89 3.49
CA ALA A 135 6.52 -6.79 2.45
C ALA A 135 7.67 -7.59 1.82
N ALA A 136 8.82 -6.96 1.57
CA ALA A 136 10.00 -7.68 1.09
C ALA A 136 10.51 -8.70 2.10
N VAL A 137 10.61 -8.33 3.38
CA VAL A 137 11.05 -9.25 4.45
C VAL A 137 10.14 -10.48 4.54
N GLY A 138 8.81 -10.28 4.61
CA GLY A 138 7.88 -11.41 4.69
C GLY A 138 7.86 -12.28 3.44
N TYR A 139 8.13 -11.69 2.27
CA TYR A 139 8.27 -12.43 1.02
C TYR A 139 9.51 -13.34 1.03
N GLU A 140 10.66 -12.78 1.40
CA GLU A 140 11.94 -13.50 1.49
C GLU A 140 11.90 -14.62 2.53
N ASP A 141 11.29 -14.36 3.70
CA ASP A 141 11.10 -15.35 4.76
C ASP A 141 10.32 -16.58 4.26
N GLU A 142 9.20 -16.35 3.55
CA GLU A 142 8.38 -17.43 3.00
C GLU A 142 9.14 -18.21 1.92
N VAL A 143 9.83 -17.54 1.01
CA VAL A 143 10.63 -18.20 -0.04
C VAL A 143 11.75 -19.07 0.56
N ALA A 144 12.41 -18.56 1.60
CA ALA A 144 13.44 -19.30 2.31
C ALA A 144 12.86 -20.51 3.07
N GLN A 145 11.68 -20.38 3.67
CA GLN A 145 10.98 -21.49 4.33
C GLN A 145 10.53 -22.57 3.33
N ALA A 146 9.98 -22.17 2.19
CA ALA A 146 9.55 -23.09 1.14
C ALA A 146 10.72 -23.90 0.57
N SER A 147 11.86 -23.23 0.33
CA SER A 147 13.10 -23.88 -0.13
C SER A 147 13.58 -24.95 0.86
N ARG A 148 13.62 -24.62 2.16
CA ARG A 148 14.01 -25.57 3.22
C ARG A 148 13.06 -26.77 3.34
N CYS A 149 11.75 -26.55 3.18
CA CYS A 149 10.77 -27.64 3.22
C CYS A 149 10.87 -28.57 1.99
N GLY A 150 11.21 -28.02 0.82
CA GLY A 150 11.49 -28.80 -0.38
C GLY A 150 12.71 -29.71 -0.24
N GLU A 151 13.79 -29.20 0.35
CA GLU A 151 15.01 -29.98 0.62
C GLU A 151 14.77 -31.15 1.60
N LEU A 152 13.99 -30.93 2.67
CA LEU A 152 13.63 -31.98 3.64
C LEU A 152 12.70 -33.07 3.08
N ARG A 153 11.99 -32.81 1.99
CA ARG A 153 11.10 -33.79 1.33
C ARG A 153 11.81 -34.60 0.23
N ALA A 154 12.98 -34.18 -0.20
CA ALA A 154 13.78 -34.83 -1.24
C ALA A 154 14.79 -35.86 -0.68
N VAL A 155 14.87 -35.99 0.65
CA VAL A 155 15.70 -36.95 1.40
C VAL A 155 14.81 -38.07 1.95
#